data_AF-A0A2N9N2F4-F1
#
_entry.id   AF-A0A2N9N2F4-F1
#
_cell.length_a   1.000
_cell.length_b   1.000
_cell.length_c   1.000
_cell.angle_alpha   90.00
_cell.angle_beta   90.00
_cell.angle_gamma   90.00
#
_symmetry.space_group_name_H-M   'P 1'
#
loop_
_entity.id
_entity.type
_entity.pdbx_description
1 polymer ?
#
loop_
_entity_poly.entity_id
_entity_poly.type
_entity_poly.pdbx_seq_one_letter_code
_entity_poly.pdbx_strand_id
1 'polypeptide(L)'
;MKLMMRALLADRFRLQVHRETKDSRVFLLTPAKDGTKLQALKEGGCTSRDPNIAPGPPVTGQKPICGIPTGTVNGPNQVIEVVGMDTTTWVRTLSNMLGRTVVNETGLSGPLDLLHFEYSRDDLSALASDSGAISISAALDQQLGLKLKTANRPIEVLVIDRVEKPSAN
;
A
#
# COMPACT_ATOMS: atom_id res chain seq x y z
N MET A 1 5.62 -11.68 18.62
CA MET A 1 6.85 -12.06 17.89
C MET A 1 7.75 -10.91 17.40
N LYS A 2 7.38 -9.62 17.44
CA LYS A 2 8.23 -8.52 16.91
C LYS A 2 9.50 -8.21 17.74
N LEU A 3 9.52 -8.55 19.03
CA LEU A 3 10.62 -8.17 19.94
C LEU A 3 11.82 -9.12 19.88
N MET A 4 11.60 -10.43 19.79
CA MET A 4 12.68 -11.43 19.72
C MET A 4 13.55 -11.26 18.47
N MET A 5 12.94 -10.96 17.32
CA MET A 5 13.69 -10.71 16.08
C MET A 5 14.53 -9.43 16.15
N ARG A 6 14.01 -8.37 16.78
CA ARG A 6 14.78 -7.14 17.00
C ARG A 6 15.98 -7.38 17.91
N ALA A 7 15.82 -8.18 18.96
CA ALA A 7 16.91 -8.54 19.86
C ALA A 7 18.01 -9.33 19.14
N LEU A 8 17.65 -10.30 18.30
CA LEU A 8 18.63 -11.07 17.51
C LEU A 8 19.39 -10.20 16.50
N LEU A 9 18.70 -9.27 15.84
CA LEU A 9 19.35 -8.33 14.91
C LEU A 9 20.31 -7.39 15.64
N ALA A 10 19.92 -6.88 16.81
CA ALA A 10 20.78 -6.03 17.63
C ALA A 10 22.01 -6.79 18.16
N ASP A 11 21.84 -8.06 18.57
CA ASP A 11 22.95 -8.83 19.14
C ASP A 11 23.90 -9.37 18.07
N ARG A 12 23.38 -10.10 17.08
CA ARG A 12 24.22 -10.79 16.08
C ARG A 12 24.76 -9.88 15.00
N PHE A 13 23.99 -8.86 14.59
CA PHE A 13 24.39 -7.95 13.52
C PHE A 13 24.81 -6.58 14.07
N ARG A 14 24.86 -6.40 15.40
CA ARG A 14 25.10 -5.09 16.04
C ARG A 14 24.23 -3.98 15.44
N LEU A 15 23.00 -4.32 15.03
CA LEU A 15 22.11 -3.41 14.32
C LEU A 15 21.73 -2.26 15.26
N GLN A 16 22.12 -1.05 14.89
CA GLN A 16 21.70 0.19 15.53
C GLN A 16 20.87 1.00 14.55
N VAL A 17 19.71 1.45 15.01
CA VAL A 17 18.78 2.25 14.22
C VAL A 17 18.18 3.35 15.08
N HIS A 18 17.90 4.49 14.46
CA HIS A 18 17.08 5.53 15.05
C HIS A 18 16.07 6.06 14.04
N ARG A 19 15.10 6.83 14.54
CA ARG A 19 14.14 7.55 13.71
C ARG A 19 14.56 9.00 13.65
N GLU A 20 14.64 9.55 12.45
CA GLU A 20 14.82 10.98 12.24
C GLU A 20 13.69 11.51 11.36
N THR A 21 13.42 12.80 11.48
CA THR A 21 12.52 13.49 10.55
C THR A 21 13.36 14.18 9.49
N LYS A 22 13.08 13.89 8.22
CA LYS A 22 13.79 14.45 7.09
C LYS A 22 12.83 14.95 6.02
N ASP A 23 13.12 16.12 5.49
CA ASP A 23 12.42 16.62 4.31
C ASP A 23 12.77 15.76 3.11
N SER A 24 11.75 15.13 2.53
CA SER A 24 11.89 14.28 1.35
C SER A 24 10.82 14.62 0.33
N ARG A 25 11.15 14.36 -0.94
CA ARG A 25 10.17 14.38 -2.04
C ARG A 25 9.24 13.19 -1.89
N VAL A 26 7.96 13.46 -1.67
CA VAL A 26 6.89 12.48 -1.51
C VAL A 26 5.80 12.71 -2.54
N PHE A 27 4.91 11.73 -2.69
CA PHE A 27 3.63 11.91 -3.36
C PHE A 27 2.52 12.15 -2.35
N LEU A 28 1.76 13.22 -2.51
CA LEU A 28 0.50 13.44 -1.80
C LEU A 28 -0.61 12.81 -2.61
N LEU A 29 -1.35 11.88 -2.00
CA LEU A 29 -2.56 11.30 -2.58
C LEU A 29 -3.75 12.18 -2.19
N THR A 30 -4.33 12.87 -3.16
CA THR A 30 -5.39 13.87 -2.97
C THR A 30 -6.63 13.51 -3.80
N PRO A 31 -7.83 14.03 -3.47
CA PRO A 31 -8.99 13.85 -4.34
C PRO A 31 -8.76 14.53 -5.70
N ALA A 32 -9.30 13.93 -6.76
CA ALA A 32 -9.41 14.56 -8.06
C ALA A 32 -10.38 15.76 -8.00
N LYS A 33 -10.44 16.54 -9.09
CA LYS A 33 -11.32 17.72 -9.19
C LYS A 33 -12.79 17.33 -8.96
N ASP A 34 -13.19 16.16 -9.46
CA ASP A 34 -14.55 15.65 -9.37
C ASP A 34 -14.79 14.84 -8.08
N GLY A 35 -13.84 14.87 -7.14
CA GLY A 35 -13.88 14.08 -5.91
C GLY A 35 -13.40 12.64 -6.11
N THR A 36 -13.39 11.89 -5.00
CA THR A 36 -13.04 10.47 -5.01
C THR A 36 -14.22 9.61 -5.42
N LYS A 37 -13.94 8.57 -6.21
CA LYS A 37 -14.91 7.54 -6.61
C LYS A 37 -14.97 6.39 -5.60
N LEU A 38 -14.11 6.41 -4.59
CA LEU A 38 -14.08 5.44 -3.51
C LEU A 38 -15.16 5.74 -2.47
N GLN A 39 -15.76 4.68 -1.94
CA GLN A 39 -16.78 4.77 -0.88
C GLN A 39 -16.26 4.12 0.40
N ALA A 40 -16.72 4.63 1.54
CA ALA A 40 -16.53 3.97 2.81
C ALA A 40 -17.30 2.65 2.84
N LEU A 41 -16.70 1.63 3.44
CA LEU A 41 -17.30 0.31 3.60
C LEU A 41 -18.62 0.42 4.36
N LYS A 42 -19.68 -0.14 3.77
CA LYS A 42 -21.00 -0.23 4.41
C LYS A 42 -20.98 -1.30 5.49
N GLU A 43 -21.83 -1.14 6.50
CA GLU A 43 -21.93 -2.10 7.58
C GLU A 43 -22.23 -3.51 7.05
N GLY A 44 -21.39 -4.46 7.45
CA GLY A 44 -21.47 -5.84 6.97
C GLY A 44 -21.14 -6.03 5.48
N GLY A 45 -20.40 -5.13 4.82
CA GLY A 45 -19.94 -5.31 3.44
C GLY A 45 -18.94 -6.45 3.24
N CYS A 46 -18.21 -6.82 4.30
CA CYS A 46 -17.30 -7.96 4.33
C CYS A 46 -17.25 -8.57 5.74
N THR A 47 -16.59 -9.72 5.86
CA THR A 47 -16.38 -10.42 7.14
C THR A 47 -14.91 -10.39 7.55
N SER A 48 -14.65 -10.26 8.84
CA SER A 48 -13.27 -10.35 9.35
C SER A 48 -12.73 -11.77 9.16
N ARG A 49 -11.43 -11.89 8.87
CA ARG A 49 -10.77 -13.18 8.78
C ARG A 49 -10.66 -13.79 10.18
N ASP A 50 -11.28 -14.95 10.40
CA ASP A 50 -11.01 -15.76 11.59
C ASP A 50 -9.65 -16.45 11.42
N PRO A 51 -8.63 -16.15 12.26
CA PRO A 51 -7.31 -16.78 12.16
C PRO A 51 -7.31 -18.28 12.48
N ASN A 52 -8.37 -18.80 13.12
CA ASN A 52 -8.48 -20.21 13.50
C ASN A 52 -9.10 -21.07 12.39
N ILE A 53 -9.68 -20.45 11.37
CA ILE A 53 -10.30 -21.14 10.25
C ILE A 53 -9.33 -21.11 9.07
N ALA A 54 -8.91 -22.29 8.63
CA ALA A 54 -8.12 -22.42 7.41
C ALA A 54 -8.92 -21.83 6.23
N PRO A 55 -8.28 -21.07 5.31
CA PRO A 55 -8.97 -20.55 4.14
C PRO A 55 -9.59 -21.69 3.34
N GLY A 56 -10.91 -21.74 3.28
CA GLY A 56 -11.65 -22.62 2.40
C GLY A 56 -11.77 -22.00 0.99
N PRO A 57 -12.14 -22.81 -0.02
CA PRO A 57 -12.50 -22.26 -1.32
C PRO A 57 -13.68 -21.26 -1.19
N PRO A 58 -13.75 -20.22 -2.04
CA PRO A 58 -14.85 -19.27 -2.01
C PRO A 58 -16.20 -19.98 -2.15
N VAL A 59 -17.10 -19.77 -1.20
CA VAL A 59 -18.46 -20.33 -1.25
C VAL A 59 -19.40 -19.28 -1.83
N THR A 60 -20.16 -19.65 -2.87
CA THR A 60 -21.15 -18.77 -3.50
C THR A 60 -22.17 -18.28 -2.46
N GLY A 61 -22.38 -16.97 -2.37
CA GLY A 61 -23.31 -16.35 -1.43
C GLY A 61 -22.72 -15.95 -0.07
N GLN A 62 -21.46 -16.29 0.22
CA GLN A 62 -20.75 -15.73 1.36
C GLN A 62 -20.19 -14.34 1.06
N LYS A 63 -20.24 -13.47 2.07
CA LYS A 63 -19.61 -12.15 2.01
C LYS A 63 -18.09 -12.31 1.88
N PRO A 64 -17.40 -11.45 1.13
CA PRO A 64 -15.96 -11.51 0.99
C PRO A 64 -15.27 -11.31 2.35
N ILE A 65 -14.06 -11.86 2.48
CA ILE A 65 -13.20 -11.59 3.64
C ILE A 65 -12.56 -10.21 3.46
N CYS A 66 -12.64 -9.36 4.47
CA CYS A 66 -12.10 -8.01 4.42
C CYS A 66 -10.57 -8.02 4.20
N GLY A 67 -10.08 -7.13 3.34
CA GLY A 67 -8.66 -6.86 3.16
C GLY A 67 -7.86 -7.94 2.43
N ILE A 68 -8.50 -8.98 1.89
CA ILE A 68 -7.84 -9.96 1.02
C ILE A 68 -7.92 -9.47 -0.43
N PRO A 69 -6.81 -9.03 -1.04
CA PRO A 69 -6.83 -8.63 -2.44
C PRO A 69 -6.97 -9.86 -3.34
N THR A 70 -7.85 -9.75 -4.33
CA THR A 70 -7.94 -10.66 -5.46
C THR A 70 -7.19 -10.03 -6.61
N GLY A 71 -6.12 -10.69 -7.05
CA GLY A 71 -5.37 -10.28 -8.22
C GLY A 71 -5.87 -11.04 -9.44
N THR A 72 -6.37 -10.32 -10.45
CA THR A 72 -6.68 -10.89 -11.77
C THR A 72 -5.86 -10.19 -12.85
N VAL A 73 -5.87 -10.76 -14.05
CA VAL A 73 -5.11 -10.26 -15.19
C VAL A 73 -6.09 -9.96 -16.31
N ASN A 74 -6.00 -8.77 -16.88
CA ASN A 74 -6.79 -8.35 -18.03
C ASN A 74 -5.84 -7.96 -19.17
N GLY A 75 -5.48 -8.94 -20.01
CA GLY A 75 -4.45 -8.75 -21.04
C GLY A 75 -3.09 -8.36 -20.42
N PRO A 76 -2.49 -7.21 -20.80
CA PRO A 76 -1.24 -6.74 -20.20
C PRO A 76 -1.42 -6.22 -18.77
N ASN A 77 -2.65 -5.87 -18.39
CA ASN A 77 -2.93 -5.20 -17.13
C ASN A 77 -3.07 -6.17 -15.96
N GLN A 78 -2.68 -5.71 -14.78
CA GLN A 78 -3.05 -6.31 -13.50
C GLN A 78 -4.23 -5.55 -12.90
N VAL A 79 -5.15 -6.32 -12.34
CA VAL A 79 -6.32 -5.79 -11.62
C VAL A 79 -6.19 -6.21 -10.16
N ILE A 80 -6.27 -5.22 -9.28
CA ILE A 80 -6.40 -5.42 -7.84
C ILE A 80 -7.85 -5.12 -7.47
N GLU A 81 -8.53 -6.13 -6.93
CA GLU A 81 -9.83 -5.96 -6.30
C GLU A 81 -9.75 -6.29 -4.81
N VAL A 82 -10.24 -5.40 -3.96
CA VAL A 82 -10.29 -5.66 -2.53
C VAL A 82 -11.47 -4.95 -1.88
N VAL A 83 -12.12 -5.66 -0.97
CA VAL A 83 -13.22 -5.13 -0.16
C VAL A 83 -12.74 -4.93 1.26
N GLY A 84 -13.12 -3.82 1.89
CA GLY A 84 -12.77 -3.52 3.28
C GLY A 84 -11.28 -3.26 3.53
N MET A 85 -10.53 -2.80 2.51
CA MET A 85 -9.13 -2.41 2.69
C MET A 85 -9.03 -1.09 3.45
N ASP A 86 -8.20 -1.05 4.49
CA ASP A 86 -7.84 0.18 5.19
C ASP A 86 -7.01 1.13 4.30
N THR A 87 -7.29 2.43 4.37
CA THR A 87 -6.61 3.45 3.56
C THR A 87 -5.10 3.51 3.81
N THR A 88 -4.63 3.20 5.02
CA THR A 88 -3.19 3.11 5.34
C THR A 88 -2.55 1.95 4.59
N THR A 89 -3.25 0.82 4.49
CA THR A 89 -2.77 -0.33 3.72
C THR A 89 -2.72 -0.02 2.23
N TRP A 90 -3.74 0.65 1.70
CA TRP A 90 -3.73 1.10 0.31
C TRP A 90 -2.56 2.04 0.00
N VAL A 91 -2.34 3.05 0.84
CA VAL A 91 -1.25 4.03 0.70
C VAL A 91 0.12 3.36 0.79
N ARG A 92 0.29 2.36 1.65
CA ARG A 92 1.51 1.55 1.72
C ARG A 92 1.71 0.74 0.44
N THR A 93 0.66 0.12 -0.10
CA THR A 93 0.72 -0.60 -1.38
C THR A 93 1.15 0.34 -2.52
N LEU A 94 0.55 1.53 -2.62
CA LEU A 94 0.96 2.55 -3.58
C LEU A 94 2.42 2.98 -3.39
N SER A 95 2.86 3.17 -2.14
CA SER A 95 4.25 3.55 -1.85
C SER A 95 5.25 2.49 -2.31
N ASN A 96 4.92 1.21 -2.09
CA ASN A 96 5.73 0.08 -2.54
C ASN A 96 5.75 -0.03 -4.06
N MET A 97 4.59 0.20 -4.71
CA MET A 97 4.50 0.20 -6.17
C MET A 97 5.36 1.33 -6.74
N LEU A 98 5.15 2.58 -6.31
CA LEU A 98 5.78 3.78 -6.86
C LEU A 98 7.26 3.99 -6.43
N GLY A 99 7.75 3.19 -5.48
CA GLY A 99 9.11 3.34 -4.94
C GLY A 99 9.35 4.65 -4.18
N ARG A 100 8.29 5.37 -3.81
CA ARG A 100 8.35 6.65 -3.10
C ARG A 100 7.24 6.70 -2.06
N THR A 101 7.50 7.38 -0.95
CA THR A 101 6.50 7.57 0.10
C THR A 101 5.27 8.29 -0.44
N VAL A 102 4.10 7.68 -0.22
CA VAL A 102 2.80 8.29 -0.47
C VAL A 102 2.20 8.74 0.86
N VAL A 103 1.72 9.97 0.92
CA VAL A 103 1.04 10.56 2.07
C VAL A 103 -0.46 10.66 1.76
N ASN A 104 -1.29 10.15 2.65
CA ASN A 104 -2.74 10.19 2.48
C ASN A 104 -3.30 11.59 2.83
N GLU A 105 -3.76 12.33 1.82
CA GLU A 105 -4.49 13.60 1.97
C GLU A 105 -5.86 13.50 1.26
N THR A 106 -6.43 12.29 1.14
CA THR A 106 -7.70 12.05 0.43
C THR A 106 -8.92 12.47 1.23
N GLY A 107 -8.80 12.62 2.55
CA GLY A 107 -9.93 12.79 3.46
C GLY A 107 -10.79 11.53 3.66
N LEU A 108 -10.45 10.42 2.98
CA LEU A 108 -11.11 9.12 3.18
C LEU A 108 -10.71 8.56 4.54
N SER A 109 -11.73 8.22 5.34
CA SER A 109 -11.55 7.59 6.65
C SER A 109 -12.24 6.23 6.67
N GLY A 110 -11.63 5.29 7.41
CA GLY A 110 -12.12 3.93 7.54
C GLY A 110 -11.83 3.02 6.34
N PRO A 111 -12.29 1.77 6.40
CA PRO A 111 -12.11 0.80 5.32
C PRO A 111 -12.89 1.21 4.07
N LEU A 112 -12.34 0.91 2.90
CA LEU A 112 -12.96 1.15 1.60
C LEU A 112 -13.96 0.03 1.26
N ASP A 113 -15.09 0.36 0.65
CA ASP A 113 -16.13 -0.60 0.24
C ASP A 113 -15.58 -1.58 -0.80
N LEU A 114 -15.37 -1.12 -2.03
CA LEU A 114 -14.66 -1.85 -3.08
C LEU A 114 -13.59 -0.96 -3.69
N LEU A 115 -12.34 -1.41 -3.62
CA LEU A 115 -11.23 -0.84 -4.37
C LEU A 115 -10.97 -1.75 -5.56
N HIS A 116 -11.27 -1.25 -6.76
CA HIS A 116 -10.92 -1.87 -8.04
C HIS A 116 -9.89 -0.98 -8.72
N PHE A 117 -8.68 -1.49 -8.96
CA PHE A 117 -7.60 -0.73 -9.57
C PHE A 117 -6.89 -1.57 -10.63
N GLU A 118 -6.95 -1.12 -11.87
CA GLU A 118 -6.32 -1.75 -13.03
C GLU A 118 -5.14 -0.90 -13.51
N TYR A 119 -3.97 -1.52 -13.68
CA TYR A 119 -2.76 -0.87 -14.15
C TYR A 119 -1.91 -1.80 -15.02
N SER A 120 -1.09 -1.24 -15.91
CA SER A 120 -0.16 -2.04 -16.71
C SER A 120 1.05 -2.47 -15.88
N ARG A 121 1.46 -3.74 -16.04
CA ARG A 121 2.70 -4.24 -15.42
C ARG A 121 3.95 -3.58 -15.98
N ASP A 122 3.91 -3.24 -17.26
CA ASP A 122 5.05 -2.58 -17.92
C ASP A 122 5.24 -1.18 -17.34
N ASP A 123 4.16 -0.47 -17.00
CA ASP A 123 4.23 0.84 -16.35
C ASP A 123 4.85 0.75 -14.96
N LEU A 124 4.55 -0.28 -14.16
CA LEU A 124 5.23 -0.54 -12.89
C LEU A 124 6.73 -0.80 -13.09
N SER A 125 7.08 -1.63 -14.08
CA SER A 125 8.49 -1.93 -14.38
C SER A 125 9.25 -0.68 -14.86
N ALA A 126 8.54 0.22 -15.54
CA ALA A 126 9.04 1.48 -16.06
C ALA A 126 8.98 2.61 -15.02
N LEU A 127 8.68 2.36 -13.74
CA LEU A 127 8.66 3.42 -12.71
C LEU A 127 10.02 4.06 -12.43
N ALA A 128 11.11 3.41 -12.83
CA ALA A 128 12.42 4.03 -12.89
C ALA A 128 12.49 5.17 -13.93
N SER A 129 11.54 5.21 -14.88
CA SER A 129 11.31 6.30 -15.82
C SER A 129 10.09 7.12 -15.40
N ASP A 130 10.08 8.42 -15.70
CA ASP A 130 8.95 9.29 -15.36
C ASP A 130 7.65 8.88 -16.09
N SER A 131 7.75 8.16 -17.21
CA SER A 131 6.60 7.68 -18.00
C SER A 131 5.69 6.70 -17.25
N GLY A 132 6.27 5.75 -16.48
CA GLY A 132 5.47 4.79 -15.70
C GLY A 132 4.66 5.46 -14.59
N ALA A 133 5.25 6.48 -13.95
CA ALA A 133 4.57 7.26 -12.91
C ALA A 133 3.39 8.08 -13.48
N ILE A 134 3.51 8.57 -14.72
CA ILE A 134 2.43 9.30 -15.41
C ILE A 134 1.23 8.38 -15.66
N SER A 135 1.47 7.16 -16.16
CA SER A 135 0.38 6.22 -16.47
C SER A 135 -0.38 5.79 -15.21
N ILE A 136 0.32 5.44 -14.13
CA ILE A 136 -0.31 5.08 -12.85
C ILE A 136 -1.09 6.27 -12.28
N SER A 137 -0.54 7.48 -12.37
CA SER A 137 -1.24 8.70 -11.94
C SER A 137 -2.53 8.93 -12.73
N ALA A 138 -2.52 8.67 -14.04
CA ALA A 138 -3.70 8.77 -14.88
C ALA A 138 -4.76 7.72 -14.53
N ALA A 139 -4.34 6.47 -14.27
CA ALA A 139 -5.24 5.40 -13.84
C ALA A 139 -5.91 5.72 -12.49
N LEU A 140 -5.16 6.25 -11.52
CA LEU A 140 -5.72 6.69 -10.22
C LEU A 140 -6.77 7.79 -10.38
N ASP A 141 -6.52 8.75 -11.27
CA ASP A 141 -7.45 9.86 -11.52
C ASP A 141 -8.73 9.36 -12.18
N GLN A 142 -8.58 8.59 -13.27
CA GLN A 142 -9.70 8.10 -14.07
C GLN A 142 -10.53 7.05 -13.34
N GLN A 143 -9.92 6.10 -12.65
CA GLN A 143 -10.62 4.96 -12.04
C GLN A 143 -11.09 5.28 -10.62
N LEU A 144 -10.26 5.96 -9.82
CA LEU A 144 -10.52 6.16 -8.39
C LEU A 144 -10.84 7.61 -8.02
N GLY A 145 -10.69 8.56 -8.94
CA GLY A 145 -10.82 9.99 -8.64
C GLY A 145 -9.75 10.45 -7.65
N LEU A 146 -8.52 9.94 -7.78
CA LEU A 146 -7.39 10.28 -6.92
C LEU A 146 -6.22 10.81 -7.74
N LYS A 147 -5.56 11.86 -7.25
CA LYS A 147 -4.38 12.44 -7.90
C LYS A 147 -3.16 12.32 -7.01
N LEU A 148 -2.02 12.04 -7.64
CA LEU A 148 -0.71 12.16 -7.03
C LEU A 148 -0.13 13.55 -7.29
N LYS A 149 0.32 14.23 -6.24
CA LYS A 149 1.04 15.50 -6.33
C LYS A 149 2.41 15.36 -5.68
N THR A 150 3.46 15.75 -6.39
CA THR A 150 4.80 15.80 -5.78
C THR A 150 4.87 16.96 -4.79
N ALA A 151 5.38 16.69 -3.59
CA ALA A 151 5.63 17.71 -2.58
C ALA A 151 6.86 17.37 -1.75
N ASN A 152 7.44 18.38 -1.10
CA ASN A 152 8.39 18.16 -0.02
C ASN A 152 7.62 18.11 1.30
N ARG A 153 7.84 17.06 2.08
CA ARG A 153 7.25 16.89 3.41
C ARG A 153 8.30 16.37 4.40
N PRO A 154 8.25 16.80 5.66
CA PRO A 154 8.97 16.15 6.73
C PRO A 154 8.34 14.77 6.93
N ILE A 155 9.12 13.72 6.68
CA ILE A 155 8.71 12.34 6.93
C ILE A 155 9.64 11.70 7.95
N GLU A 156 9.09 10.80 8.75
CA GLU A 156 9.88 9.97 9.64
C GLU A 156 10.54 8.86 8.82
N VAL A 157 11.87 8.79 8.90
CA VAL A 157 12.67 7.74 8.26
C VAL A 157 13.40 6.93 9.33
N LEU A 158 13.59 5.65 9.07
CA LEU A 158 14.40 4.77 9.91
C LEU A 158 15.82 4.76 9.35
N VAL A 159 16.76 5.32 10.09
CA VAL A 159 18.19 5.35 9.74
C VAL A 159 18.86 4.13 10.34
N ILE A 160 19.71 3.48 9.54
CA ILE A 160 20.62 2.44 10.02
C ILE A 160 21.94 3.11 10.36
N ASP A 161 22.24 3.23 11.64
CA ASP A 161 23.49 3.80 12.13
C ASP A 161 24.65 2.83 11.96
N ARG A 162 24.39 1.56 12.22
CA ARG A 162 25.41 0.51 12.18
C ARG A 162 24.78 -0.84 11.87
N VAL A 163 25.49 -1.62 11.06
CA VAL A 163 25.23 -3.04 10.85
C VAL A 163 26.57 -3.75 10.64
N GLU A 164 26.71 -4.94 11.22
CA GLU A 164 27.88 -5.78 11.15
C GLU A 164 27.53 -7.17 10.63
N LYS A 165 28.52 -7.81 9.99
CA LYS A 165 28.39 -9.22 9.61
C LYS A 165 28.40 -10.06 10.90
N PRO A 166 27.45 -10.98 11.08
CA PRO A 166 27.39 -11.81 12.26
C PRO A 166 28.57 -12.80 12.29
N SER A 167 28.96 -13.20 13.49
CA SER A 167 29.86 -14.34 13.70
C SER A 167 29.25 -15.63 13.15
N ALA A 168 30.11 -16.59 12.77
CA ALA A 168 29.68 -17.91 12.30
C ALA A 168 28.73 -18.58 13.32
N ASN A 169 27.78 -19.38 12.80
CA ASN A 169 26.75 -20.04 13.60
C ASN A 169 27.29 -21.25 14.36
#